data_AF-A9ZTJ8-F1
#
_entry.id   AF-A9ZTJ8-F1
#
_cell.length_a   1.000
_cell.length_b   1.000
_cell.length_c   1.000
_cell.angle_alpha   90.00
_cell.angle_beta   90.00
_cell.angle_gamma   90.00
#
_symmetry.space_group_name_H-M   'P 1'
#
loop_
_entity.id
_entity.type
_entity.pdbx_description
1 polymer ?
#
loop_
_entity_poly.entity_id
_entity_poly.type
_entity_poly.pdbx_seq_one_letter_code
_entity_poly.pdbx_strand_id
1 'polypeptide(L)'
;CSYFYSYPAVCEFLQNNNLLSIIRAHEAQDAGYRMYRKSQMTGFPSLITIFSAPNYLDVYNNKAAVLKYENNVMNIRQFNCSPHPYWLPNFMDVFTWSLPFVGEKV
;
A
#
# COMPACT_ATOMS: atom_id res chain seq x y z
N CYS A 1 12.52 9.81 -8.51
CA CYS A 1 13.90 9.28 -8.46
C CYS A 1 13.87 7.80 -8.06
N SER A 2 15.00 7.08 -8.14
CA SER A 2 15.13 5.61 -8.22
C SER A 2 14.78 5.03 -9.60
N TYR A 3 14.73 3.69 -9.71
CA TYR A 3 14.53 2.93 -10.94
C TYR A 3 13.36 1.94 -10.79
N PHE A 4 12.73 1.59 -11.91
CA PHE A 4 11.88 0.39 -11.97
C PHE A 4 12.75 -0.84 -12.17
N TYR A 5 12.47 -1.91 -11.41
CA TYR A 5 13.14 -3.20 -11.58
C TYR A 5 12.21 -4.19 -12.30
N SER A 6 12.78 -4.92 -13.24
CA SER A 6 12.06 -5.87 -14.07
C SER A 6 11.98 -7.26 -13.41
N TYR A 7 11.11 -8.13 -13.92
CA TYR A 7 11.03 -9.52 -13.47
C TYR A 7 12.37 -10.28 -13.56
N PRO A 8 13.16 -10.20 -14.67
CA PRO A 8 14.49 -10.80 -14.72
C PRO A 8 15.44 -10.31 -13.63
N ALA A 9 15.47 -9.00 -13.36
CA ALA A 9 16.32 -8.43 -12.31
C ALA A 9 15.95 -8.95 -10.92
N VAL A 10 14.65 -9.11 -10.63
CA VAL A 10 14.19 -9.73 -9.38
C VAL A 10 14.63 -11.19 -9.30
N CYS A 11 14.46 -11.96 -10.39
CA CYS A 11 14.84 -13.37 -10.40
C CYS A 11 16.35 -13.58 -10.21
N GLU A 12 17.18 -12.79 -10.90
CA GLU A 12 18.63 -12.81 -10.75
C GLU A 12 19.04 -12.50 -9.31
N PHE A 13 18.47 -11.44 -8.72
CA PHE A 13 18.71 -11.09 -7.32
C PHE A 13 18.34 -12.22 -6.36
N LEU A 14 17.18 -12.84 -6.53
CA LEU A 14 16.73 -13.94 -5.69
C LEU A 14 17.66 -15.16 -5.79
N GLN A 15 18.08 -15.52 -7.00
CA GLN A 15 18.99 -16.64 -7.25
C GLN A 15 20.37 -16.41 -6.63
N ASN A 16 20.96 -15.24 -6.87
CA ASN A 16 22.30 -14.90 -6.38
C ASN A 16 22.36 -14.87 -4.84
N ASN A 17 21.24 -14.62 -4.17
CA ASN A 17 21.17 -14.49 -2.71
C ASN A 17 20.46 -15.67 -2.02
N ASN A 18 20.12 -16.74 -2.75
CA ASN A 18 19.37 -17.89 -2.22
C ASN A 18 18.09 -17.50 -1.46
N LEU A 19 17.32 -16.56 -2.03
CA LEU A 19 16.06 -16.05 -1.47
C LEU A 19 14.85 -16.57 -2.25
N LEU A 20 13.69 -16.67 -1.57
CA LEU A 20 12.45 -17.16 -2.18
C LEU A 20 11.65 -16.08 -2.92
N SER A 21 11.55 -14.88 -2.34
CA SER A 21 10.68 -13.80 -2.81
C SER A 21 11.12 -12.46 -2.22
N ILE A 22 10.73 -11.35 -2.87
CA ILE A 22 10.82 -9.99 -2.31
C ILE A 22 9.44 -9.57 -1.81
N ILE A 23 9.34 -9.17 -0.54
CA ILE A 23 8.12 -8.57 0.02
C ILE A 23 8.38 -7.07 0.22
N ARG A 24 7.50 -6.23 -0.32
CA ARG A 24 7.61 -4.77 -0.22
C ARG A 24 6.24 -4.12 -0.10
N ALA A 25 6.23 -2.81 0.16
CA ALA A 25 5.01 -2.00 0.31
C ALA A 25 4.97 -0.88 -0.74
N HIS A 26 4.89 0.39 -0.34
CA HIS A 26 5.08 1.59 -1.15
C HIS A 26 4.03 1.92 -2.23
N GLU A 27 3.50 0.95 -3.00
CA GLU A 27 2.47 1.21 -4.02
C GLU A 27 1.07 0.77 -3.53
N ALA A 28 0.10 1.68 -3.56
CA ALA A 28 -1.29 1.40 -3.20
C ALA A 28 -1.88 0.28 -4.07
N GLN A 29 -2.66 -0.62 -3.45
CA GLN A 29 -3.31 -1.74 -4.12
C GLN A 29 -4.79 -1.75 -3.75
N ASP A 30 -5.68 -1.93 -4.73
CA ASP A 30 -7.14 -1.98 -4.51
C ASP A 30 -7.54 -3.09 -3.52
N ALA A 31 -6.92 -4.28 -3.66
CA ALA A 31 -7.13 -5.39 -2.75
C ALA A 31 -6.27 -5.31 -1.46
N GLY A 32 -5.45 -4.28 -1.28
CA GLY A 32 -4.47 -4.20 -0.20
C GLY A 32 -3.23 -5.09 -0.38
N TYR A 33 -3.13 -5.85 -1.47
CA TYR A 33 -1.94 -6.61 -1.83
C TYR A 33 -1.87 -6.88 -3.33
N ARG A 34 -0.70 -7.30 -3.82
CA ARG A 34 -0.51 -7.83 -5.18
C ARG A 34 0.59 -8.88 -5.20
N MET A 35 0.25 -10.05 -5.74
CA MET A 35 1.19 -11.11 -6.05
C MET A 35 1.66 -10.96 -7.50
N TYR A 36 2.97 -10.91 -7.73
CA TYR A 36 3.53 -10.78 -9.08
C TYR A 36 3.86 -12.15 -9.67
N ARG A 37 4.42 -12.15 -10.89
CA ARG A 37 4.78 -13.35 -11.63
C ARG A 37 5.60 -14.32 -10.77
N LYS A 38 5.24 -15.60 -10.83
CA LYS A 38 5.95 -16.67 -10.11
C LYS A 38 7.34 -16.89 -10.70
N SER A 39 8.33 -17.11 -9.84
CA SER A 39 9.65 -17.59 -10.24
C SER A 39 9.52 -18.95 -10.89
N GLN A 40 10.19 -19.16 -12.03
CA GLN A 40 10.15 -20.45 -12.74
C GLN A 40 10.81 -21.58 -11.93
N MET A 41 11.75 -21.24 -11.05
CA MET A 41 12.50 -22.22 -10.26
C MET A 41 11.72 -22.72 -9.04
N THR A 42 10.97 -21.84 -8.36
CA THR A 42 10.29 -22.17 -7.10
C THR A 42 8.77 -22.28 -7.23
N GLY A 43 8.18 -21.77 -8.32
CA GLY A 43 6.73 -21.65 -8.46
C GLY A 43 6.08 -20.65 -7.50
N PHE A 44 6.88 -19.94 -6.70
CA PHE A 44 6.43 -18.95 -5.72
C PHE A 44 6.46 -17.53 -6.33
N PRO A 45 5.53 -16.62 -5.97
CA PRO A 45 5.57 -15.23 -6.43
C PRO A 45 6.95 -14.60 -6.20
N SER A 46 7.58 -14.07 -7.25
CA SER A 46 8.93 -13.49 -7.11
C SER A 46 8.93 -12.16 -6.36
N LEU A 47 7.81 -11.44 -6.42
CA LEU A 47 7.58 -10.17 -5.74
C LEU A 47 6.16 -10.14 -5.17
N ILE A 48 6.02 -9.53 -3.99
CA ILE A 48 4.75 -9.31 -3.30
C ILE A 48 4.70 -7.85 -2.84
N THR A 49 3.64 -7.14 -3.22
CA THR A 49 3.31 -5.82 -2.64
C THR A 49 2.24 -6.00 -1.58
N ILE A 50 2.45 -5.46 -0.37
CA ILE A 50 1.47 -5.37 0.72
C ILE A 50 1.16 -3.90 1.01
N PHE A 51 -0.11 -3.56 1.15
CA PHE A 51 -0.59 -2.21 1.42
C PHE A 51 -1.63 -2.21 2.54
N SER A 52 -1.34 -1.48 3.62
CA SER A 52 -2.10 -1.60 4.88
C SER A 52 -2.91 -0.37 5.27
N ALA A 53 -3.10 0.59 4.36
CA ALA A 53 -3.94 1.77 4.57
C ALA A 53 -5.25 1.66 3.76
N PRO A 54 -6.39 1.29 4.39
CA PRO A 54 -7.67 1.17 3.70
C PRO A 54 -8.27 2.55 3.46
N ASN A 55 -9.04 2.71 2.38
CA ASN A 55 -9.58 4.00 1.92
C ASN A 55 -8.52 5.11 1.90
N TYR A 56 -7.40 4.85 1.22
CA TYR A 56 -6.27 5.75 1.18
C TYR A 56 -6.69 7.16 0.74
N LEU A 57 -6.20 8.17 1.46
CA LEU A 57 -6.53 9.60 1.27
C LEU A 57 -8.03 9.92 1.30
N ASP A 58 -8.83 9.08 1.97
CA ASP A 58 -10.29 9.19 2.08
C ASP A 58 -11.07 9.15 0.76
N VAL A 59 -10.40 8.78 -0.35
CA VAL A 59 -10.99 8.79 -1.71
C VAL A 59 -10.79 7.50 -2.49
N TYR A 60 -9.76 6.71 -2.19
CA TYR A 60 -9.41 5.53 -3.01
C TYR A 60 -10.38 4.35 -2.82
N ASN A 61 -11.08 4.28 -1.68
CA ASN A 61 -11.99 3.18 -1.32
C ASN A 61 -11.36 1.77 -1.41
N ASN A 62 -10.02 1.69 -1.38
CA ASN A 62 -9.29 0.42 -1.45
C ASN A 62 -9.40 -0.35 -0.14
N LYS A 63 -9.27 -1.68 -0.22
CA LYS A 63 -8.99 -2.53 0.95
C LYS A 63 -7.54 -2.38 1.39
N ALA A 64 -7.29 -2.73 2.63
CA ALA A 64 -5.95 -2.96 3.15
C ALA A 64 -5.72 -4.44 3.42
N ALA A 65 -4.46 -4.85 3.50
CA ALA A 65 -4.10 -6.20 3.91
C ALA A 65 -2.85 -6.24 4.80
N VAL A 66 -2.73 -7.35 5.54
CA VAL A 66 -1.51 -7.79 6.22
C VAL A 66 -1.13 -9.20 5.76
N LEU A 67 0.16 -9.49 5.76
CA LEU A 67 0.70 -10.82 5.47
C LEU A 67 1.05 -11.51 6.79
N LYS A 68 0.41 -12.66 7.05
CA LYS A 68 0.71 -13.55 8.17
C LYS A 68 1.45 -14.77 7.64
N TYR A 69 2.70 -14.95 8.06
CA TYR A 69 3.48 -16.15 7.74
C TYR A 69 3.64 -17.00 9.00
N GLU A 70 3.05 -18.20 8.98
CA GLU A 70 3.03 -19.12 10.11
C GLU A 70 2.92 -20.55 9.58
N ASN A 71 3.61 -21.51 10.20
CA ASN A 71 3.58 -22.93 9.81
C ASN A 71 3.85 -23.17 8.31
N ASN A 72 4.80 -22.43 7.72
CA ASN A 72 5.12 -22.44 6.29
C ASN A 72 3.95 -22.06 5.37
N VAL A 73 2.89 -21.45 5.90
CA VAL A 73 1.75 -20.94 5.16
C VAL A 73 1.79 -19.41 5.18
N MET A 74 1.72 -18.81 3.99
CA MET A 74 1.53 -17.38 3.83
C MET A 74 0.04 -17.09 3.64
N ASN A 75 -0.57 -16.40 4.60
CA ASN A 75 -1.97 -16.01 4.58
C ASN A 75 -2.10 -14.48 4.50
N ILE A 76 -2.96 -14.00 3.62
CA ILE A 76 -3.25 -12.57 3.48
C ILE A 76 -4.58 -12.29 4.16
N ARG A 77 -4.57 -11.40 5.16
CA ARG A 77 -5.79 -10.94 5.82
C ARG A 77 -6.12 -9.53 5.37
N GLN A 78 -7.26 -9.38 4.72
CA GLN A 78 -7.77 -8.09 4.25
C GLN A 78 -8.69 -7.46 5.30
N PHE A 79 -8.78 -6.13 5.29
CA PHE A 79 -9.68 -5.34 6.12
C PHE A 79 -10.11 -4.04 5.42
N ASN A 80 -11.26 -3.51 5.84
CA ASN A 80 -11.81 -2.24 5.33
C ASN A 80 -11.46 -1.07 6.27
N CYS A 81 -11.78 0.16 5.86
CA CYS A 81 -11.58 1.35 6.67
C CYS A 81 -12.53 1.40 7.87
N SER A 82 -12.21 2.26 8.84
CA SER A 82 -13.04 2.60 9.99
C SER A 82 -13.27 4.10 10.03
N PRO A 83 -14.36 4.59 10.64
CA PRO A 83 -14.57 6.03 10.81
C PRO A 83 -13.41 6.68 11.59
N HIS A 84 -13.04 7.91 11.23
CA HIS A 84 -12.07 8.74 11.96
C HIS A 84 -12.58 10.18 12.09
N PRO A 85 -12.10 10.95 13.08
CA PRO A 85 -12.44 12.36 13.21
C PRO A 85 -12.08 13.16 11.96
N TYR A 86 -12.88 14.18 11.69
CA TYR A 86 -12.64 15.12 10.59
C TYR A 86 -11.60 16.18 10.98
N TRP A 87 -10.75 16.56 10.02
CA TRP A 87 -9.84 17.69 10.11
C TRP A 87 -9.96 18.55 8.86
N LEU A 88 -9.89 19.86 9.04
CA LEU A 88 -9.68 20.78 7.91
C LEU A 88 -8.28 20.55 7.32
N PRO A 89 -8.08 20.76 6.00
CA PRO A 89 -6.78 20.63 5.36
C PRO A 89 -5.71 21.46 6.08
N ASN A 90 -4.51 20.89 6.21
CA ASN A 90 -3.37 21.49 6.92
C ASN A 90 -3.66 21.86 8.39
N PHE A 91 -4.62 21.19 9.04
CA PHE A 91 -5.03 21.46 10.43
C PHE A 91 -5.44 22.92 10.67
N MET A 92 -6.02 23.56 9.64
CA MET A 92 -6.47 24.94 9.70
C MET A 92 -7.54 25.12 10.78
N ASP A 93 -7.43 26.18 11.59
CA ASP A 93 -8.48 26.54 12.53
C ASP A 93 -9.69 27.16 11.81
N VAL A 94 -10.85 27.12 12.47
CA VAL A 94 -12.11 27.57 11.86
C VAL A 94 -12.13 29.07 11.56
N PHE A 95 -11.36 29.90 12.29
CA PHE A 95 -11.30 31.33 12.02
C PHE A 95 -10.51 31.60 10.75
N THR A 96 -9.31 31.02 10.63
CA THR A 96 -8.49 31.13 9.42
C THR A 96 -9.24 30.63 8.19
N TRP A 97 -10.01 29.55 8.32
CA TRP A 97 -10.81 29.00 7.23
C TRP A 97 -11.99 29.90 6.83
N SER A 98 -12.75 30.44 7.80
CA SER A 98 -14.02 31.13 7.51
C SER A 98 -13.89 32.62 7.24
N LEU A 99 -12.90 33.32 7.82
CA LEU A 99 -12.80 34.77 7.75
C LEU A 99 -12.75 35.34 6.32
N PRO A 100 -12.01 34.74 5.36
CA PRO A 100 -12.03 35.23 3.98
C PRO A 100 -13.42 35.17 3.34
N PHE A 101 -14.17 34.09 3.60
CA PHE A 101 -15.53 33.92 3.08
C PHE A 101 -16.50 34.91 3.71
N VAL A 102 -16.41 35.13 5.03
CA VAL A 102 -17.24 36.13 5.72
C VAL A 102 -17.00 37.52 5.13
N GLY A 103 -15.74 37.89 4.90
CA GLY A 103 -15.37 39.18 4.31
C GLY A 103 -15.87 39.38 2.87
N GLU A 104 -16.06 38.32 2.09
CA GLU A 104 -16.62 38.38 0.74
C GLU A 104 -18.15 38.59 0.73
N LYS A 105 -18.85 38.17 1.79
CA LYS A 105 -20.32 38.14 1.85
C LYS A 105 -20.94 39.31 2.60
N VAL A 106 -20.12 40.20 3.16
CA VAL A 106 -20.53 41.46 3.79
C VAL A 106 -20.26 42.64 2.86
#